data_AF-A0AA97I2Y7-F1
#
_entry.id   AF-A0AA97I2Y7-F1
#
_cell.length_a   1.000
_cell.length_b   1.000
_cell.length_c   1.000
_cell.angle_alpha   90.00
_cell.angle_beta   90.00
_cell.angle_gamma   90.00
#
_symmetry.space_group_name_H-M   'P 1'
#
loop_
_entity.id
_entity.type
_entity.pdbx_description
1 polymer ?
#
loop_
_entity_poly.entity_id
_entity_poly.type
_entity_poly.pdbx_seq_one_letter_code
_entity_poly.pdbx_strand_id
1 'polypeptide(L)'
;MKNSRKKILSLTAASAVFLMLALCVMPVSAVDFADNNETFIKMANGAFYNLSGDDYYFKFTKEGGGLNAIHISDSITNSAGGVYTNKGLSGTFYISDTSKNPGCSDSAILMFAVPENADTMDLALSITASGYNWTLTPTIMYPSSVTYYNSVNIGTFDEGDFLEIGNEDVTSIWRPYFDENYPMYYGQDMTNTNNKYKVMFIDLALGTLKYNTNLTDNGMIKVQYNISGYEDNALFDIYTWCNQSTQGQGVSWTNRVTDTGSSGWTIGF
;
A
#
# COMPACT_ATOMS: atom_id res chain seq x y z
N MET A 1 -61.89 -39.62 31.88
CA MET A 1 -61.83 -38.53 30.87
C MET A 1 -60.71 -37.56 31.19
N LYS A 2 -59.53 -37.69 30.59
CA LYS A 2 -58.53 -36.60 30.39
C LYS A 2 -57.27 -37.15 29.72
N ASN A 3 -56.94 -36.61 28.54
CA ASN A 3 -55.59 -36.20 28.09
C ASN A 3 -55.43 -36.37 26.57
N SER A 4 -55.75 -35.30 25.85
CA SER A 4 -55.42 -35.14 24.43
C SER A 4 -55.05 -33.68 24.16
N ARG A 5 -53.93 -33.20 24.71
CA ARG A 5 -53.28 -31.93 24.30
C ARG A 5 -51.81 -31.94 24.71
N LYS A 6 -50.93 -32.59 23.95
CA LYS A 6 -49.47 -32.43 24.07
C LYS A 6 -48.69 -33.06 22.91
N LYS A 7 -49.06 -32.79 21.65
CA LYS A 7 -48.28 -33.23 20.47
C LYS A 7 -48.35 -32.29 19.25
N ILE A 8 -48.48 -30.98 19.45
CA ILE A 8 -48.48 -30.01 18.31
C ILE A 8 -47.40 -28.93 18.46
N LEU A 9 -46.59 -28.93 19.54
CA LEU A 9 -45.61 -27.87 19.79
C LEU A 9 -44.14 -28.18 19.47
N SER A 10 -43.82 -29.32 18.85
CA SER A 10 -42.41 -29.73 18.65
C SER A 10 -41.93 -29.74 17.20
N LEU A 11 -42.73 -29.32 16.22
CA LEU A 11 -42.30 -29.27 14.81
C LEU A 11 -42.08 -27.85 14.27
N THR A 12 -42.70 -26.83 14.87
CA THR A 12 -42.58 -25.44 14.40
C THR A 12 -41.30 -24.74 14.90
N ALA A 13 -40.72 -25.19 16.02
CA ALA A 13 -39.49 -24.63 16.55
C ALA A 13 -38.22 -25.09 15.80
N ALA A 14 -38.24 -26.28 15.18
CA ALA A 14 -37.10 -26.80 14.43
C ALA A 14 -36.96 -26.16 13.03
N SER A 15 -38.07 -25.80 12.38
CA SER A 15 -38.04 -25.09 11.09
C SER A 15 -37.60 -23.63 11.22
N ALA A 16 -37.86 -22.95 12.34
CA ALA A 16 -37.43 -21.58 12.54
C ALA A 16 -35.92 -21.45 12.76
N VAL A 17 -35.28 -22.46 13.36
CA VAL A 17 -33.83 -22.49 13.59
C VAL A 17 -33.06 -22.77 12.29
N PHE A 18 -33.58 -23.63 11.41
CA PHE A 18 -32.98 -23.81 10.06
C PHE A 18 -33.22 -22.61 9.13
N LEU A 19 -34.32 -21.86 9.29
CA LEU A 19 -34.56 -20.64 8.52
C LEU A 19 -33.73 -19.43 9.00
N MET A 20 -33.32 -19.40 10.27
CA MET A 20 -32.38 -18.39 10.80
C MET A 20 -30.90 -18.73 10.55
N LEU A 21 -30.56 -19.99 10.23
CA LEU A 21 -29.21 -20.35 9.75
C LEU A 21 -29.00 -20.04 8.26
N ALA A 22 -30.06 -19.63 7.55
CA ALA A 22 -29.98 -18.97 6.26
C ALA A 22 -29.88 -17.43 6.41
N LEU A 23 -29.23 -16.95 7.48
CA LEU A 23 -28.74 -15.58 7.56
C LEU A 23 -27.76 -15.38 6.42
N CYS A 24 -28.29 -14.76 5.37
CA CYS A 24 -27.62 -14.05 4.29
C CYS A 24 -26.09 -14.15 4.35
N VAL A 25 -25.55 -15.17 3.68
CA VAL A 25 -24.26 -14.96 3.02
C VAL A 25 -24.60 -13.98 1.90
N MET A 26 -24.65 -12.69 2.24
CA MET A 26 -24.52 -11.66 1.22
C MET A 26 -23.21 -12.00 0.53
N PRO A 27 -23.16 -12.15 -0.80
CA PRO A 27 -21.86 -12.09 -1.45
C PRO A 27 -21.27 -10.75 -1.00
N VAL A 28 -20.18 -10.79 -0.23
CA VAL A 28 -19.33 -9.61 -0.05
C VAL A 28 -18.96 -9.25 -1.46
N SER A 29 -19.52 -8.14 -1.95
CA SER A 29 -19.09 -7.62 -3.23
C SER A 29 -17.72 -7.04 -2.94
N ALA A 30 -16.69 -7.59 -3.57
CA ALA A 30 -15.43 -6.87 -3.71
C ALA A 30 -15.73 -5.45 -4.21
N VAL A 31 -15.29 -4.43 -3.47
CA VAL A 31 -15.28 -3.06 -3.98
C VAL A 31 -13.95 -2.86 -4.69
N ASP A 32 -13.97 -2.40 -5.93
CA ASP A 32 -12.75 -2.01 -6.62
C ASP A 32 -12.40 -0.55 -6.25
N PHE A 33 -11.16 -0.14 -6.52
CA PHE A 33 -10.81 1.28 -6.44
C PHE A 33 -11.79 2.13 -7.25
N ALA A 34 -12.06 3.35 -6.77
CA ALA A 34 -12.94 4.28 -7.48
C ALA A 34 -12.45 4.59 -8.91
N ASP A 35 -11.13 4.65 -9.10
CA ASP A 35 -10.44 4.81 -10.39
C ASP A 35 -8.97 4.34 -10.23
N ASN A 36 -8.29 3.99 -11.32
CA ASN A 36 -6.88 3.60 -11.29
C ASN A 36 -5.93 4.79 -11.24
N ASN A 37 -6.36 5.94 -11.73
CA ASN A 37 -5.61 7.19 -11.66
C ASN A 37 -6.54 8.36 -11.36
N GLU A 38 -5.93 9.54 -11.16
CA GLU A 38 -6.64 10.79 -10.93
C GLU A 38 -7.71 10.68 -9.81
N THR A 39 -7.36 9.98 -8.74
CA THR A 39 -8.27 9.62 -7.64
C THR A 39 -7.68 9.98 -6.26
N PHE A 40 -8.55 10.07 -5.25
CA PHE A 40 -8.14 10.25 -3.86
C PHE A 40 -8.03 8.89 -3.17
N ILE A 41 -6.93 8.68 -2.46
CA ILE A 41 -6.68 7.46 -1.69
C ILE A 41 -6.37 7.85 -0.26
N LYS A 42 -7.08 7.22 0.67
CA LYS A 42 -6.92 7.40 2.12
C LYS A 42 -5.66 6.69 2.61
N MET A 43 -4.87 7.39 3.42
CA MET A 43 -3.71 6.82 4.11
C MET A 43 -4.14 6.24 5.47
N ALA A 44 -3.67 5.04 5.81
CA ALA A 44 -3.97 4.34 7.06
C ALA A 44 -3.57 5.15 8.31
N ASN A 45 -2.42 5.82 8.27
CA ASN A 45 -1.95 6.70 9.34
C ASN A 45 -2.20 8.19 9.08
N GLY A 46 -3.10 8.53 8.15
CA GLY A 46 -3.38 9.90 7.73
C GLY A 46 -2.35 10.45 6.73
N ALA A 47 -2.77 11.44 5.95
CA ALA A 47 -1.92 12.09 4.95
C ALA A 47 -1.12 13.23 5.60
N PHE A 48 0.15 12.98 5.92
CA PHE A 48 0.98 13.87 6.74
C PHE A 48 1.02 15.34 6.25
N TYR A 49 1.08 15.53 4.93
CA TYR A 49 1.14 16.84 4.30
C TYR A 49 -0.23 17.37 3.83
N ASN A 50 -1.32 16.61 3.97
CA ASN A 50 -2.68 17.09 3.73
C ASN A 50 -3.37 17.47 5.04
N LEU A 51 -3.34 18.76 5.40
CA LEU A 51 -3.96 19.22 6.64
C LEU A 51 -5.50 19.27 6.61
N SER A 52 -6.12 19.00 5.45
CA SER A 52 -7.57 19.09 5.27
C SER A 52 -8.29 17.74 5.22
N GLY A 53 -7.55 16.62 5.29
CA GLY A 53 -8.11 15.27 5.27
C GLY A 53 -7.02 14.20 5.18
N ASP A 54 -7.43 12.94 5.22
CA ASP A 54 -6.50 11.80 5.31
C ASP A 54 -6.05 11.26 3.94
N ASP A 55 -6.44 11.94 2.87
CA ASP A 55 -6.30 11.43 1.51
C ASP A 55 -5.18 12.15 0.75
N TYR A 56 -4.49 11.42 -0.12
CA TYR A 56 -3.68 12.02 -1.17
C TYR A 56 -4.32 11.84 -2.54
N TYR A 57 -4.13 12.83 -3.40
CA TYR A 57 -4.51 12.76 -4.80
C TYR A 57 -3.44 12.05 -5.62
N PHE A 58 -3.79 10.87 -6.14
CA PHE A 58 -2.97 10.05 -7.04
C PHE A 58 -3.22 10.51 -8.47
N LYS A 59 -2.27 11.22 -9.07
CA LYS A 59 -2.36 11.74 -10.44
C LYS A 59 -1.31 11.07 -11.33
N PHE A 60 -1.73 10.03 -12.01
CA PHE A 60 -0.95 9.42 -13.07
C PHE A 60 -1.64 9.76 -14.37
N THR A 61 -1.16 10.78 -15.07
CA THR A 61 -1.88 11.40 -16.21
C THR A 61 -1.38 10.96 -17.59
N LYS A 62 -0.36 10.09 -17.63
CA LYS A 62 0.18 9.56 -18.89
C LYS A 62 0.94 8.24 -18.70
N GLU A 63 0.95 7.46 -19.77
CA GLU A 63 1.71 6.21 -19.90
C GLU A 63 3.22 6.45 -19.66
N GLY A 64 3.83 5.56 -18.88
CA GLY A 64 5.24 5.62 -18.50
C GLY A 64 5.63 6.79 -17.60
N GLY A 65 4.70 7.68 -17.25
CA GLY A 65 4.92 8.77 -16.30
C GLY A 65 5.20 8.23 -14.90
N GLY A 66 6.16 8.81 -14.17
CA GLY A 66 6.38 8.49 -12.75
C GLY A 66 7.10 7.17 -12.44
N LEU A 67 7.36 6.30 -13.42
CA LEU A 67 7.90 4.93 -13.21
C LEU A 67 9.44 4.81 -13.20
N ASN A 68 10.16 5.88 -13.54
CA ASN A 68 11.58 5.74 -13.91
C ASN A 68 12.59 6.05 -12.80
N ALA A 69 12.13 6.55 -11.65
CA ALA A 69 13.01 7.19 -10.68
C ALA A 69 12.99 6.55 -9.30
N ILE A 70 11.83 6.09 -8.83
CA ILE A 70 11.65 5.51 -7.50
C ILE A 70 11.80 4.00 -7.59
N HIS A 71 12.62 3.44 -6.71
CA HIS A 71 12.89 2.01 -6.69
C HIS A 71 12.89 1.45 -5.27
N ILE A 72 12.54 0.17 -5.17
CA ILE A 72 12.80 -0.67 -3.98
C ILE A 72 14.18 -1.31 -4.14
N SER A 73 15.01 -1.25 -3.10
CA SER A 73 16.32 -1.88 -3.04
C SER A 73 16.55 -2.67 -1.77
N ASP A 74 17.34 -3.74 -1.82
CA ASP A 74 17.80 -4.48 -0.64
C ASP A 74 19.10 -3.92 -0.03
N SER A 75 19.70 -2.92 -0.69
CA SER A 75 20.99 -2.36 -0.29
C SER A 75 21.15 -0.89 -0.68
N ILE A 76 21.91 -0.16 0.14
CA ILE A 76 22.23 1.25 -0.14
C ILE A 76 23.08 1.44 -1.39
N THR A 77 23.74 0.39 -1.88
CA THR A 77 24.64 0.47 -3.06
C THR A 77 23.94 0.19 -4.39
N ASN A 78 22.72 -0.34 -4.36
CA ASN A 78 21.94 -0.63 -5.57
C ASN A 78 20.79 0.38 -5.71
N SER A 79 21.07 1.59 -6.20
CA SER A 79 20.05 2.63 -6.36
C SER A 79 19.04 2.37 -7.48
N ALA A 80 19.33 1.43 -8.39
CA ALA A 80 18.39 1.04 -9.45
C ALA A 80 17.37 0.00 -8.96
N GLY A 81 17.51 -0.47 -7.73
CA GLY A 81 16.61 -1.44 -7.13
C GLY A 81 16.64 -2.81 -7.81
N GLY A 82 15.61 -3.59 -7.52
CA GLY A 82 15.42 -4.92 -8.10
C GLY A 82 14.12 -5.56 -7.66
N VAL A 83 13.77 -6.66 -8.30
CA VAL A 83 12.63 -7.50 -7.91
C VAL A 83 13.13 -8.49 -6.86
N TYR A 84 12.58 -8.38 -5.66
CA TYR A 84 12.97 -9.18 -4.51
C TYR A 84 11.80 -10.06 -4.09
N THR A 85 11.96 -11.38 -4.21
CA THR A 85 10.93 -12.37 -3.90
C THR A 85 11.29 -13.26 -2.72
N ASN A 86 10.33 -14.06 -2.25
CA ASN A 86 10.50 -14.97 -1.11
C ASN A 86 11.12 -14.31 0.14
N LYS A 87 10.74 -13.07 0.43
CA LYS A 87 11.22 -12.38 1.64
C LYS A 87 10.48 -12.89 2.88
N GLY A 88 11.14 -12.82 4.03
CA GLY A 88 10.55 -13.21 5.31
C GLY A 88 9.58 -12.16 5.84
N LEU A 89 8.85 -12.53 6.90
CA LEU A 89 7.89 -11.66 7.59
C LEU A 89 8.54 -10.47 8.31
N SER A 90 9.87 -10.49 8.49
CA SER A 90 10.63 -9.35 8.99
C SER A 90 11.80 -9.06 8.06
N GLY A 91 12.10 -7.79 7.83
CA GLY A 91 13.16 -7.42 6.92
C GLY A 91 13.48 -5.94 6.88
N THR A 92 14.37 -5.60 5.96
CA THR A 92 14.74 -4.21 5.68
C THR A 92 14.90 -4.05 4.19
N PHE A 93 14.31 -2.98 3.66
CA PHE A 93 14.51 -2.53 2.29
C PHE A 93 14.71 -1.02 2.27
N TYR A 94 15.11 -0.49 1.13
CA TYR A 94 15.40 0.91 0.91
C TYR A 94 14.55 1.46 -0.24
N ILE A 95 14.14 2.72 -0.10
CA ILE A 95 13.47 3.51 -1.13
C ILE A 95 14.50 4.45 -1.72
N SER A 96 14.87 4.24 -2.97
CA SER A 96 15.87 5.05 -3.65
C SER A 96 15.26 5.94 -4.72
N ASP A 97 15.82 7.14 -4.87
CA ASP A 97 15.50 8.06 -5.97
C ASP A 97 16.70 8.24 -6.92
N THR A 98 16.50 7.88 -8.17
CA THR A 98 17.45 8.01 -9.29
C THR A 98 17.08 9.13 -10.26
N SER A 99 16.17 10.01 -9.85
CA SER A 99 15.72 11.15 -10.64
C SER A 99 16.89 12.02 -11.12
N LYS A 100 16.71 12.53 -12.34
CA LYS A 100 17.64 13.49 -12.94
C LYS A 100 17.35 14.93 -12.53
N ASN A 101 16.12 15.21 -12.11
CA ASN A 101 15.61 16.56 -11.84
C ASN A 101 15.39 16.80 -10.34
N PRO A 102 15.51 18.06 -9.87
CA PRO A 102 15.12 18.47 -8.53
C PRO A 102 13.61 18.34 -8.28
N GLY A 103 13.24 18.09 -7.02
CA GLY A 103 11.86 17.72 -6.63
C GLY A 103 11.59 16.29 -7.09
N CYS A 104 10.94 15.44 -6.30
CA CYS A 104 9.51 15.17 -6.46
C CYS A 104 9.10 14.03 -5.49
N SER A 105 9.66 14.01 -4.28
CA SER A 105 9.41 12.94 -3.31
C SER A 105 9.53 13.47 -1.89
N ASP A 106 8.63 14.38 -1.52
CA ASP A 106 8.58 14.99 -0.19
C ASP A 106 8.08 14.01 0.88
N SER A 107 7.23 13.05 0.48
CA SER A 107 6.91 11.89 1.31
C SER A 107 6.81 10.62 0.47
N ALA A 108 7.41 9.54 0.94
CA ALA A 108 7.17 8.19 0.44
C ALA A 108 5.95 7.58 1.11
N ILE A 109 5.18 6.84 0.32
CA ILE A 109 3.99 6.12 0.74
C ILE A 109 4.24 4.65 0.42
N LEU A 110 4.08 3.77 1.40
CA LEU A 110 4.10 2.34 1.18
C LEU A 110 2.70 1.86 0.84
N MET A 111 2.59 1.04 -0.20
CA MET A 111 1.42 0.20 -0.42
C MET A 111 1.77 -1.18 0.11
N PHE A 112 1.03 -1.66 1.10
CA PHE A 112 1.11 -3.03 1.57
C PHE A 112 -0.12 -3.77 1.08
N ALA A 113 0.04 -4.97 0.53
CA ALA A 113 -1.07 -5.75 0.00
C ALA A 113 -0.95 -7.24 0.35
N VAL A 114 -2.11 -7.86 0.55
CA VAL A 114 -2.28 -9.30 0.81
C VAL A 114 -3.39 -9.85 -0.09
N PRO A 115 -3.39 -11.14 -0.45
CA PRO A 115 -4.48 -11.76 -1.18
C PRO A 115 -5.83 -11.45 -0.52
N GLU A 116 -6.87 -11.21 -1.33
CA GLU A 116 -8.23 -10.88 -0.85
C GLU A 116 -8.74 -11.89 0.19
N ASN A 117 -8.49 -13.18 -0.06
CA ASN A 117 -8.95 -14.27 0.80
C ASN A 117 -8.00 -14.61 1.96
N ALA A 118 -6.93 -13.84 2.16
CA ALA A 118 -6.00 -14.08 3.25
C ALA A 118 -6.66 -13.78 4.61
N ASP A 119 -6.42 -14.66 5.58
CA ASP A 119 -6.87 -14.45 6.97
C ASP A 119 -5.97 -13.39 7.63
N THR A 120 -6.56 -12.23 7.91
CA THR A 120 -5.86 -11.06 8.45
C THR A 120 -6.26 -10.73 9.89
N MET A 121 -7.05 -11.57 10.55
CA MET A 121 -7.63 -11.27 11.87
C MET A 121 -6.56 -10.96 12.94
N ASP A 122 -5.42 -11.66 12.87
CA ASP A 122 -4.29 -11.47 13.79
C ASP A 122 -3.13 -10.68 13.15
N LEU A 123 -3.31 -10.12 11.95
CA LEU A 123 -2.28 -9.35 11.25
C LEU A 123 -1.84 -8.16 12.09
N ALA A 124 -0.53 -8.06 12.32
CA ALA A 124 0.11 -6.86 12.84
C ALA A 124 1.39 -6.56 12.07
N LEU A 125 1.36 -5.50 11.26
CA LEU A 125 2.48 -4.97 10.49
C LEU A 125 3.09 -3.77 11.24
N SER A 126 4.24 -3.98 11.88
CA SER A 126 5.01 -2.89 12.50
C SER A 126 6.04 -2.33 11.53
N ILE A 127 6.07 -1.00 11.38
CA ILE A 127 7.01 -0.29 10.51
C ILE A 127 7.80 0.75 11.30
N THR A 128 9.12 0.70 11.13
CA THR A 128 10.05 1.76 11.54
C THR A 128 10.85 2.19 10.33
N ALA A 129 11.07 3.48 10.16
CA ALA A 129 11.85 4.02 9.04
C ALA A 129 12.93 4.99 9.50
N SER A 130 13.98 5.14 8.69
CA SER A 130 14.94 6.24 8.79
C SER A 130 15.08 6.92 7.44
N GLY A 131 15.27 8.24 7.43
CA GLY A 131 15.24 9.01 6.19
C GLY A 131 15.29 10.50 6.43
N TYR A 132 14.96 11.25 5.38
CA TYR A 132 15.04 12.71 5.37
C TYR A 132 13.66 13.35 5.47
N ASN A 133 13.58 14.47 6.19
CA ASN A 133 12.43 15.37 6.14
C ASN A 133 12.94 16.81 6.05
N TRP A 134 12.13 17.68 5.46
CA TRP A 134 12.43 19.09 5.28
C TRP A 134 11.15 19.93 5.28
N THR A 135 11.31 21.24 5.46
CA THR A 135 10.22 22.19 5.22
C THR A 135 9.95 22.26 3.71
N LEU A 136 8.69 22.05 3.32
CA LEU A 136 8.26 22.07 1.93
C LEU A 136 8.62 23.41 1.24
N THR A 137 9.18 23.32 0.04
CA THR A 137 9.50 24.50 -0.78
C THR A 137 8.33 24.88 -1.69
N PRO A 138 8.09 26.18 -1.93
CA PRO A 138 7.00 26.64 -2.80
C PRO A 138 7.33 26.54 -4.29
N THR A 139 8.55 26.15 -4.64
CA THR A 139 9.04 25.99 -6.02
C THR A 139 9.64 24.60 -6.21
N ILE A 140 9.73 24.17 -7.47
CA ILE A 140 10.37 22.91 -7.87
C ILE A 140 11.89 23.08 -7.72
N MET A 141 12.42 22.72 -6.56
CA MET A 141 13.85 22.78 -6.26
C MET A 141 14.21 21.70 -5.24
N TYR A 142 15.49 21.35 -5.15
CA TYR A 142 15.96 20.56 -4.01
C TYR A 142 15.78 21.37 -2.71
N PRO A 143 15.42 20.72 -1.60
CA PRO A 143 15.37 21.39 -0.31
C PRO A 143 16.74 21.98 0.03
N SER A 144 16.75 23.23 0.50
CA SER A 144 17.99 23.93 0.87
C SER A 144 18.61 23.43 2.17
N SER A 145 17.80 22.79 3.01
CA SER A 145 18.19 22.16 4.26
C SER A 145 17.33 20.93 4.49
N VAL A 146 17.95 19.86 4.97
CA VAL A 146 17.29 18.58 5.26
C VAL A 146 17.70 18.11 6.64
N THR A 147 16.77 17.44 7.33
CA THR A 147 17.03 16.79 8.61
C THR A 147 16.96 15.28 8.40
N TYR A 148 17.99 14.57 8.85
CA TYR A 148 17.98 13.11 8.86
C TYR A 148 17.44 12.58 10.19
N TYR A 149 16.46 11.69 10.12
CA TYR A 149 15.88 11.01 11.27
C TYR A 149 16.40 9.57 11.30
N ASN A 150 17.14 9.21 12.34
CA ASN A 150 17.74 7.88 12.49
C ASN A 150 16.74 6.76 12.76
N SER A 151 15.55 7.10 13.27
CA SER A 151 14.48 6.15 13.59
C SER A 151 13.20 6.92 13.82
N VAL A 152 12.17 6.59 13.04
CA VAL A 152 10.80 7.09 13.14
C VAL A 152 9.90 5.86 13.25
N ASN A 153 9.15 5.78 14.34
CA ASN A 153 8.08 4.79 14.44
C ASN A 153 6.91 5.27 13.58
N ILE A 154 6.63 4.54 12.50
CA ILE A 154 5.56 4.89 11.56
C ILE A 154 4.21 4.41 12.09
N GLY A 155 4.20 3.23 12.69
CA GLY A 155 3.01 2.64 13.29
C GLY A 155 3.04 1.11 13.30
N THR A 156 1.98 0.55 13.89
CA THR A 156 1.60 -0.84 13.71
C THR A 156 0.22 -0.82 13.06
N PHE A 157 0.07 -1.58 11.98
CA PHE A 157 -1.13 -1.63 11.16
C PHE A 157 -1.76 -3.02 11.21
N ASP A 158 -3.08 -3.09 11.22
CA ASP A 158 -3.85 -4.33 11.33
C ASP A 158 -4.94 -4.47 10.26
N GLU A 159 -5.88 -5.38 10.44
CA GLU A 159 -6.98 -5.58 9.48
C GLU A 159 -7.87 -4.34 9.29
N GLY A 160 -7.98 -3.45 10.28
CA GLY A 160 -8.80 -2.25 10.19
C GLY A 160 -8.16 -1.12 9.38
N ASP A 161 -6.90 -1.28 8.97
CA ASP A 161 -6.15 -0.29 8.20
C ASP A 161 -6.19 -0.53 6.69
N PHE A 162 -6.80 -1.62 6.23
CA PHE A 162 -7.06 -1.83 4.81
C PHE A 162 -7.96 -0.72 4.25
N LEU A 163 -7.73 -0.36 2.99
CA LEU A 163 -8.49 0.67 2.30
C LEU A 163 -9.92 0.18 2.15
N GLU A 164 -10.89 0.91 2.69
CA GLU A 164 -12.31 0.59 2.59
C GLU A 164 -13.09 1.65 1.79
N ILE A 165 -14.11 1.21 1.07
CA ILE A 165 -15.16 2.07 0.51
C ILE A 165 -16.50 1.53 0.99
N GLY A 166 -17.25 2.35 1.74
CA GLY A 166 -18.58 1.93 2.24
C GLY A 166 -18.55 0.83 3.31
N ASN A 167 -17.43 0.69 4.04
CA ASN A 167 -17.12 -0.38 5.01
C ASN A 167 -16.88 -1.76 4.38
N GLU A 168 -16.47 -1.78 3.10
CA GLU A 168 -15.99 -2.99 2.43
C GLU A 168 -14.55 -2.76 1.96
N ASP A 169 -13.70 -3.76 2.16
CA ASP A 169 -12.31 -3.76 1.69
C ASP A 169 -12.26 -3.52 0.18
N VAL A 170 -11.41 -2.58 -0.23
CA VAL A 170 -11.03 -2.41 -1.63
C VAL A 170 -10.13 -3.58 -2.02
N THR A 171 -10.56 -4.33 -3.02
CA THR A 171 -9.81 -5.45 -3.58
C THR A 171 -9.58 -5.22 -5.07
N SER A 172 -8.40 -5.59 -5.57
CA SER A 172 -8.08 -5.37 -6.97
C SER A 172 -7.00 -6.34 -7.46
N ILE A 173 -7.00 -6.62 -8.77
CA ILE A 173 -5.89 -7.31 -9.44
C ILE A 173 -4.78 -6.34 -9.87
N TRP A 174 -5.04 -5.04 -9.84
CA TRP A 174 -4.16 -3.97 -10.31
C TRP A 174 -3.97 -2.91 -9.23
N ARG A 175 -2.87 -2.16 -9.30
CA ARG A 175 -2.54 -1.07 -8.38
C ARG A 175 -2.74 0.31 -9.03
N PRO A 176 -3.01 1.38 -8.26
CA PRO A 176 -3.20 2.72 -8.80
C PRO A 176 -2.05 3.19 -9.68
N TYR A 177 -2.32 3.38 -10.96
CA TYR A 177 -1.40 3.91 -11.96
C TYR A 177 -2.18 4.36 -13.19
N PHE A 178 -1.54 5.00 -14.17
CA PHE A 178 -2.18 5.44 -15.42
C PHE A 178 -2.82 4.27 -16.20
N ASP A 179 -2.12 3.14 -16.30
CA ASP A 179 -2.65 1.97 -17.00
C ASP A 179 -3.69 1.24 -16.12
N GLU A 180 -4.87 0.95 -16.67
CA GLU A 180 -6.00 0.33 -15.94
C GLU A 180 -5.67 -1.03 -15.32
N ASN A 181 -4.73 -1.78 -15.91
CA ASN A 181 -4.32 -3.11 -15.46
C ASN A 181 -2.85 -3.14 -15.05
N TYR A 182 -2.37 -2.08 -14.39
CA TYR A 182 -1.00 -2.08 -13.90
C TYR A 182 -0.82 -3.09 -12.76
N PRO A 183 0.08 -4.09 -12.87
CA PRO A 183 0.17 -5.20 -11.90
C PRO A 183 0.47 -4.78 -10.47
N MET A 184 0.03 -5.58 -9.49
CA MET A 184 0.42 -5.44 -8.07
C MET A 184 1.88 -5.86 -7.81
N TYR A 185 2.44 -6.75 -8.63
CA TYR A 185 3.83 -7.17 -8.51
C TYR A 185 4.39 -7.65 -9.84
N TYR A 186 5.72 -7.74 -9.91
CA TYR A 186 6.41 -8.19 -11.12
C TYR A 186 6.06 -9.64 -11.46
N GLY A 187 5.56 -9.86 -12.67
CA GLY A 187 5.23 -11.19 -13.19
C GLY A 187 3.83 -11.69 -12.83
N GLN A 188 2.97 -10.86 -12.22
CA GLN A 188 1.57 -11.22 -12.02
C GLN A 188 0.86 -11.49 -13.36
N ASP A 189 0.09 -12.57 -13.40
CA ASP A 189 -0.78 -12.89 -14.53
C ASP A 189 -2.06 -12.03 -14.49
N MET A 190 -2.08 -10.96 -15.27
CA MET A 190 -3.23 -10.04 -15.37
C MET A 190 -4.45 -10.65 -16.08
N THR A 191 -4.34 -11.85 -16.66
CA THR A 191 -5.50 -12.58 -17.20
C THR A 191 -6.25 -13.37 -16.12
N ASN A 192 -5.61 -13.62 -14.97
CA ASN A 192 -6.24 -14.26 -13.82
C ASN A 192 -6.99 -13.24 -12.96
N THR A 193 -8.25 -12.99 -13.29
CA THR A 193 -9.12 -12.04 -12.58
C THR A 193 -9.48 -12.46 -11.15
N ASN A 194 -9.12 -13.69 -10.73
CA ASN A 194 -9.34 -14.17 -9.36
C ASN A 194 -8.17 -13.85 -8.42
N ASN A 195 -7.03 -13.39 -8.95
CA ASN A 195 -5.85 -13.06 -8.14
C ASN A 195 -5.93 -11.63 -7.60
N LYS A 196 -6.93 -11.37 -6.76
CA LYS A 196 -7.20 -10.06 -6.14
C LYS A 196 -6.44 -9.88 -4.83
N TYR A 197 -6.15 -8.62 -4.51
CA TYR A 197 -5.46 -8.20 -3.30
C TYR A 197 -6.24 -7.07 -2.63
N LYS A 198 -6.33 -7.13 -1.30
CA LYS A 198 -6.69 -5.94 -0.48
C LYS A 198 -5.42 -5.18 -0.11
N VAL A 199 -5.53 -3.86 0.01
CA VAL A 199 -4.39 -2.96 0.09
C VAL A 199 -4.54 -1.95 1.22
N MET A 200 -3.44 -1.51 1.81
CA MET A 200 -3.38 -0.33 2.67
C MET A 200 -2.26 0.59 2.19
N PHE A 201 -2.44 1.90 2.41
CA PHE A 201 -1.46 2.91 2.04
C PHE A 201 -0.95 3.63 3.29
N ILE A 202 0.36 3.69 3.46
CA ILE A 202 1.01 4.13 4.70
C ILE A 202 1.96 5.28 4.36
N ASP A 203 1.69 6.47 4.89
CA ASP A 203 2.56 7.63 4.71
C ASP A 203 3.76 7.52 5.65
N LEU A 204 4.98 7.59 5.11
CA LEU A 204 6.20 7.52 5.92
C LEU A 204 6.59 8.87 6.53
N ALA A 205 6.00 9.98 6.06
CA ALA A 205 6.43 11.34 6.38
C ALA A 205 7.94 11.57 6.17
N LEU A 206 8.53 10.83 5.24
CA LEU A 206 9.95 10.88 4.91
C LEU A 206 10.09 10.97 3.40
N GLY A 207 10.91 11.92 2.96
CA GLY A 207 11.21 12.13 1.56
C GLY A 207 12.50 11.45 1.13
N THR A 208 12.59 11.12 -0.14
CA THR A 208 13.83 10.62 -0.75
C THR A 208 14.64 11.78 -1.30
N LEU A 209 15.97 11.67 -1.20
CA LEU A 209 16.89 12.55 -1.89
C LEU A 209 17.52 11.78 -3.04
N LYS A 210 17.87 12.49 -4.10
CA LYS A 210 18.64 11.92 -5.21
C LYS A 210 19.86 11.19 -4.66
N TYR A 211 20.08 9.97 -5.16
CA TYR A 211 21.18 9.11 -4.77
C TYR A 211 22.52 9.88 -4.71
N ASN A 212 23.13 9.90 -3.52
CA ASN A 212 24.36 10.61 -3.25
C ASN A 212 25.13 9.94 -2.11
N THR A 213 26.32 9.42 -2.40
CA THR A 213 27.15 8.68 -1.42
C THR A 213 27.69 9.52 -0.26
N ASN A 214 27.49 10.84 -0.28
CA ASN A 214 27.85 11.73 0.83
C ASN A 214 26.71 11.90 1.85
N LEU A 215 25.52 11.38 1.54
CA LEU A 215 24.35 11.38 2.42
C LEU A 215 24.28 10.05 3.18
N THR A 216 23.74 10.09 4.41
CA THR A 216 23.36 8.86 5.13
C THR A 216 22.42 8.02 4.28
N ASP A 217 22.64 6.70 4.28
CA ASP A 217 21.93 5.74 3.43
C ASP A 217 21.85 6.17 1.95
N ASN A 218 22.85 6.92 1.50
CA ASN A 218 22.97 7.47 0.16
C ASN A 218 21.77 8.32 -0.31
N GLY A 219 21.03 8.94 0.62
CA GLY A 219 19.82 9.72 0.33
C GLY A 219 18.52 8.90 0.29
N MET A 220 18.62 7.59 0.53
CA MET A 220 17.48 6.67 0.54
C MET A 220 16.71 6.74 1.87
N ILE A 221 15.46 6.27 1.83
CA ILE A 221 14.71 5.93 3.05
C ILE A 221 14.96 4.47 3.34
N LYS A 222 15.35 4.14 4.57
CA LYS A 222 15.42 2.75 5.04
C LYS A 222 14.11 2.41 5.73
N VAL A 223 13.48 1.32 5.31
CA VAL A 223 12.25 0.79 5.90
C VAL A 223 12.56 -0.54 6.56
N GLN A 224 12.18 -0.67 7.83
CA GLN A 224 12.25 -1.90 8.59
C GLN A 224 10.83 -2.33 8.91
N TYR A 225 10.47 -3.55 8.50
CA TYR A 225 9.14 -4.10 8.70
C TYR A 225 9.19 -5.38 9.53
N ASN A 226 8.13 -5.63 10.27
CA ASN A 226 7.87 -6.88 10.97
C ASN A 226 6.38 -7.19 10.91
N ILE A 227 6.04 -8.33 10.34
CA ILE A 227 4.68 -8.87 10.26
C ILE A 227 4.57 -9.99 11.28
N SER A 228 3.55 -9.93 12.13
CA SER A 228 3.21 -10.98 13.10
C SER A 228 1.74 -11.35 13.00
N GLY A 229 1.39 -12.56 13.43
CA GLY A 229 0.02 -13.09 13.38
C GLY A 229 -0.52 -13.31 11.96
N TYR A 230 0.36 -13.32 10.97
CA TYR A 230 0.05 -13.54 9.56
C TYR A 230 1.19 -14.33 8.91
N GLU A 231 0.87 -15.39 8.16
CA GLU A 231 1.86 -16.32 7.58
C GLU A 231 1.69 -16.55 6.06
N ASP A 232 0.84 -15.78 5.39
CA ASP A 232 0.56 -15.91 3.95
C ASP A 232 1.34 -14.87 3.12
N ASN A 233 1.08 -14.80 1.82
CA ASN A 233 1.79 -13.95 0.87
C ASN A 233 1.46 -12.47 1.07
N ALA A 234 2.49 -11.61 1.03
CA ALA A 234 2.29 -10.17 1.09
C ALA A 234 3.29 -9.42 0.21
N LEU A 235 2.97 -8.20 -0.18
CA LEU A 235 3.86 -7.37 -1.00
C LEU A 235 3.95 -5.94 -0.49
N PHE A 236 5.08 -5.30 -0.76
CA PHE A 236 5.26 -3.87 -0.63
C PHE A 236 5.59 -3.25 -1.98
N ASP A 237 4.94 -2.11 -2.20
CA ASP A 237 5.17 -1.19 -3.30
C ASP A 237 5.26 0.24 -2.78
N ILE A 238 5.67 1.17 -3.64
CA ILE A 238 6.02 2.53 -3.23
C ILE A 238 5.38 3.56 -4.15
N TYR A 239 4.83 4.59 -3.54
CA TYR A 239 4.44 5.84 -4.20
C TYR A 239 5.20 7.00 -3.54
N THR A 240 5.32 8.13 -4.23
CA THR A 240 5.82 9.36 -3.60
C THR A 240 4.94 10.55 -3.89
N TRP A 241 4.61 11.28 -2.83
CA TRP A 241 3.89 12.54 -2.87
C TRP A 241 4.86 13.71 -3.10
N CYS A 242 4.42 14.64 -3.95
CA CYS A 242 5.14 15.88 -4.26
C CYS A 242 4.33 17.09 -3.80
N ASN A 243 4.96 18.01 -3.08
CA ASN A 243 4.39 19.34 -2.87
C ASN A 243 4.43 20.15 -4.18
N GLN A 244 5.56 20.09 -4.87
CA GLN A 244 5.81 20.80 -6.12
C GLN A 244 6.43 19.85 -7.14
N SER A 245 5.78 19.74 -8.31
CA SER A 245 6.33 19.06 -9.48
C SER A 245 5.85 19.77 -10.74
N THR A 246 6.43 19.45 -11.89
CA THR A 246 5.95 19.95 -13.19
C THR A 246 4.52 19.50 -13.51
N GLN A 247 3.99 18.55 -12.76
CA GLN A 247 2.62 18.05 -12.88
C GLN A 247 1.69 18.66 -11.81
N GLY A 248 2.20 19.55 -10.94
CA GLY A 248 1.50 20.11 -9.77
C GLY A 248 1.77 19.34 -8.46
N GLN A 249 0.95 19.57 -7.44
CA GLN A 249 0.97 18.82 -6.18
C GLN A 249 0.31 17.43 -6.31
N GLY A 250 0.70 16.45 -5.50
CA GLY A 250 0.07 15.12 -5.44
C GLY A 250 1.05 13.95 -5.62
N VAL A 251 0.51 12.74 -5.54
CA VAL A 251 1.25 11.49 -5.82
C VAL A 251 1.33 11.29 -7.32
N SER A 252 2.52 11.17 -7.88
CA SER A 252 2.68 11.02 -9.35
C SER A 252 3.87 10.16 -9.75
N TRP A 253 4.51 9.52 -8.78
CA TRP A 253 5.75 8.77 -8.93
C TRP A 253 5.60 7.47 -8.14
N THR A 254 6.09 6.38 -8.70
CA THR A 254 5.92 5.04 -8.14
C THR A 254 6.98 4.09 -8.69
N ASN A 255 7.21 2.96 -8.02
CA ASN A 255 8.12 1.95 -8.53
C ASN A 255 7.55 1.24 -9.77
N ARG A 256 8.42 0.96 -10.73
CA ARG A 256 8.08 0.12 -11.88
C ARG A 256 7.96 -1.34 -11.46
N VAL A 257 6.96 -2.06 -11.96
CA VAL A 257 6.79 -3.51 -11.76
C VAL A 257 6.60 -4.27 -13.07
N THR A 258 6.77 -3.60 -14.21
CA THR A 258 6.77 -4.20 -15.54
C THR A 258 8.05 -3.83 -16.29
N ASP A 259 8.56 -4.76 -17.11
CA ASP A 259 9.75 -4.56 -17.95
C ASP A 259 11.06 -4.23 -17.19
N THR A 260 12.02 -3.66 -17.92
CA THR A 260 13.34 -3.30 -17.40
C THR A 260 13.25 -2.15 -16.39
N GLY A 261 13.99 -2.27 -15.29
CA GLY A 261 13.94 -1.32 -14.18
C GLY A 261 12.83 -1.61 -13.17
N SER A 262 12.20 -2.78 -13.26
CA SER A 262 11.25 -3.24 -12.25
C SER A 262 11.91 -3.40 -10.88
N SER A 263 11.21 -2.95 -9.85
CA SER A 263 11.56 -3.22 -8.47
C SER A 263 10.31 -3.50 -7.64
N GLY A 264 10.44 -4.35 -6.63
CA GLY A 264 9.30 -4.85 -5.85
C GLY A 264 9.80 -5.66 -4.66
N TRP A 265 8.99 -5.76 -3.61
CA TRP A 265 9.30 -6.57 -2.43
C TRP A 265 8.14 -7.50 -2.13
N THR A 266 8.36 -8.81 -2.27
CA THR A 266 7.32 -9.83 -2.12
C THR A 266 7.73 -10.87 -1.07
N ILE A 267 6.76 -11.25 -0.24
CA ILE A 267 6.87 -12.13 0.93
C ILE A 267 6.07 -13.40 0.62
N GLY A 268 6.70 -14.57 0.75
CA GLY A 268 6.05 -15.87 0.53
C GLY A 268 5.81 -16.30 -0.93
N PHE A 269 5.95 -15.39 -1.90
CA PHE A 269 5.83 -15.64 -3.36
C PHE A 269 6.98 -16.43 -3.96
#